data_AF-A0A520HK35-F1
#
_entry.id   AF-A0A520HK35-F1
#
_cell.length_a   1.000
_cell.length_b   1.000
_cell.length_c   1.000
_cell.angle_alpha   90.00
_cell.angle_beta   90.00
_cell.angle_gamma   90.00
#
_symmetry.space_group_name_H-M   'P 1'
#
loop_
_entity.id
_entity.type
_entity.pdbx_description
1 polymer ?
#
loop_
_entity_poly.entity_id
_entity_poly.type
_entity_poly.pdbx_seq_one_letter_code
_entity_poly.pdbx_strand_id
1 'polypeptide(L)'
;MNIHEYQAKELLAKFGVPVPAGFAALSVEEAVEAAGKLPGPLYVVKAQIHAGGRGKGKFKELGPDAKGGVRLAKTADEVRAAAQDMLGNTLVTIQTGDAGKQVNRLYVTDGVDIAKEFYLALLVN
;
A
#
# COMPACT_ATOMS: atom_id res chain seq x y z
N MET A 1 6.74 -16.89 -9.67
CA MET A 1 5.77 -16.74 -8.54
C MET A 1 6.06 -15.40 -7.89
N ASN A 2 5.03 -14.59 -7.62
CA ASN A 2 5.19 -13.27 -7.00
C ASN A 2 4.53 -13.24 -5.62
N ILE A 3 5.13 -12.52 -4.68
CA ILE A 3 4.52 -12.22 -3.37
C ILE A 3 4.19 -10.73 -3.29
N HIS A 4 3.26 -10.36 -2.41
CA HIS A 4 2.89 -8.98 -2.18
C HIS A 4 3.94 -8.23 -1.32
N GLU A 5 3.86 -6.90 -1.30
CA GLU A 5 4.77 -6.05 -0.52
C GLU A 5 4.76 -6.42 0.96
N TYR A 6 3.58 -6.65 1.56
CA TYR A 6 3.50 -6.99 2.99
C TYR A 6 4.20 -8.32 3.29
N GLN A 7 4.02 -9.33 2.44
CA GLN A 7 4.66 -10.66 2.58
C GLN A 7 6.18 -10.56 2.42
N ALA A 8 6.64 -9.75 1.47
CA ALA A 8 8.07 -9.51 1.27
C ALA A 8 8.68 -8.80 2.48
N LYS A 9 7.99 -7.80 3.05
CA LYS A 9 8.44 -7.12 4.27
C LYS A 9 8.47 -8.04 5.48
N GLU A 10 7.43 -8.86 5.68
CA GLU A 10 7.42 -9.86 6.75
C GLU A 10 8.57 -10.86 6.61
N LEU A 11 8.88 -11.31 5.38
CA LEU A 11 10.01 -12.19 5.12
C LEU A 11 11.34 -11.50 5.46
N LEU A 12 11.57 -10.28 4.98
CA LEU A 12 12.78 -9.51 5.26
C LEU A 12 12.97 -9.26 6.76
N ALA A 13 11.90 -8.91 7.48
CA ALA A 13 11.91 -8.70 8.92
C ALA A 13 12.34 -9.96 9.69
N LYS A 14 11.89 -11.16 9.26
CA LYS A 14 12.31 -12.43 9.87
C LYS A 14 13.82 -12.68 9.79
N PHE A 15 14.51 -12.06 8.83
CA PHE A 15 15.96 -12.12 8.67
C PHE A 15 16.68 -10.87 9.22
N GLY A 16 15.99 -10.04 10.02
CA GLY A 16 16.59 -8.89 10.69
C GLY A 16 16.80 -7.65 9.81
N VAL A 17 16.25 -7.63 8.59
CA VAL A 17 16.29 -6.43 7.74
C VAL A 17 15.30 -5.40 8.29
N PRO A 18 15.74 -4.15 8.54
CA PRO A 18 14.84 -3.12 9.06
C PRO A 18 13.79 -2.75 8.01
N VAL A 19 12.52 -2.90 8.39
CA VAL A 19 11.37 -2.49 7.57
C VAL A 19 10.40 -1.69 8.45
N PRO A 20 9.70 -0.67 7.91
CA PRO A 20 8.65 0.01 8.65
C PRO A 20 7.55 -0.98 9.06
N ALA A 21 7.12 -0.89 10.32
CA ALA A 21 6.00 -1.68 10.83
C ALA A 21 4.76 -1.47 9.97
N GLY A 22 3.96 -2.51 9.82
CA GLY A 22 2.71 -2.43 9.08
C GLY A 22 1.96 -3.74 9.06
N PHE A 23 0.69 -3.66 8.69
CA PHE A 23 -0.24 -4.77 8.74
C PHE A 23 -1.06 -4.82 7.45
N ALA A 24 -1.32 -6.04 6.97
CA ALA A 24 -2.27 -6.24 5.90
C ALA A 24 -3.69 -6.06 6.41
N ALA A 25 -4.58 -5.56 5.55
CA ALA A 25 -6.00 -5.41 5.83
C ALA A 25 -6.83 -5.86 4.62
N LEU A 26 -7.90 -6.61 4.89
CA LEU A 26 -8.87 -7.12 3.92
C LEU A 26 -10.21 -6.36 3.98
N SER A 27 -10.42 -5.58 5.03
CA SER A 27 -11.58 -4.70 5.21
C SER A 27 -11.16 -3.29 5.60
N VAL A 28 -12.11 -2.36 5.56
CA VAL A 28 -11.91 -0.98 6.00
C VAL A 28 -11.66 -0.93 7.50
N GLU A 29 -12.37 -1.75 8.26
CA GLU A 29 -12.25 -1.90 9.71
C GLU A 29 -10.85 -2.39 10.08
N GLU A 30 -10.36 -3.44 9.43
CA GLU A 30 -9.00 -3.94 9.64
C GLU A 30 -7.94 -2.89 9.30
N ALA A 31 -8.16 -2.06 8.29
CA ALA A 31 -7.23 -0.98 7.93
C ALA A 31 -7.15 0.09 9.03
N VAL A 32 -8.30 0.44 9.64
CA VAL A 32 -8.35 1.38 10.76
C VAL A 32 -7.74 0.78 12.02
N GLU A 33 -8.03 -0.49 12.33
CA GLU A 33 -7.40 -1.21 13.44
C GLU A 33 -5.87 -1.30 13.26
N ALA A 34 -5.40 -1.55 12.04
CA ALA A 34 -3.98 -1.57 11.71
C ALA A 34 -3.31 -0.23 12.01
N ALA A 35 -3.97 0.90 11.70
CA ALA A 35 -3.45 2.22 12.06
C ALA A 35 -3.34 2.40 13.57
N GLY A 36 -4.31 1.91 14.35
CA GLY A 36 -4.27 1.97 15.82
C GLY A 36 -3.17 1.13 16.48
N LYS A 37 -2.56 0.19 15.75
CA LYS A 37 -1.40 -0.62 16.20
C LYS A 37 -0.06 0.06 15.90
N LEU A 38 -0.06 1.14 15.12
CA LEU A 38 1.13 1.86 14.69
C LEU A 38 1.34 3.12 15.57
N PRO A 39 2.59 3.58 15.73
CA PRO A 39 2.88 4.70 16.62
C PRO A 39 2.31 6.04 16.13
N GLY A 40 2.14 6.19 14.80
CA GLY A 40 1.70 7.46 14.21
C GLY A 40 2.75 8.57 14.36
N PRO A 41 2.42 9.83 14.01
CA PRO A 41 1.11 10.33 13.57
C PRO A 41 0.87 10.20 12.06
N LEU A 42 1.82 9.65 11.30
CA LEU A 42 1.71 9.47 9.86
C LEU A 42 1.58 7.98 9.52
N TYR A 43 0.64 7.66 8.66
CA TYR A 43 0.39 6.32 8.14
C TYR A 43 0.42 6.36 6.61
N VAL A 44 0.72 5.22 6.00
CA VAL A 44 0.64 5.04 4.56
C VAL A 44 -0.28 3.86 4.25
N VAL A 45 -1.37 4.13 3.53
CA VAL A 45 -2.31 3.11 3.03
C VAL A 45 -1.91 2.74 1.61
N LYS A 46 -1.59 1.47 1.38
CA LYS A 46 -1.03 0.97 0.12
C LYS A 46 -1.85 -0.17 -0.48
N ALA A 47 -2.35 0.01 -1.69
CA ALA A 47 -2.97 -1.04 -2.48
C ALA A 47 -2.00 -2.21 -2.71
N GLN A 48 -2.47 -3.43 -2.43
CA GLN A 48 -1.71 -4.66 -2.67
C GLN A 48 -2.16 -5.32 -3.96
N ILE A 49 -1.49 -4.98 -5.06
CA ILE A 49 -1.64 -5.63 -6.38
C ILE A 49 -0.27 -6.06 -6.91
N HIS A 50 -0.24 -7.07 -7.76
CA HIS A 50 0.99 -7.49 -8.45
C HIS A 50 1.28 -6.60 -9.67
N ALA A 51 1.55 -5.33 -9.40
CA ALA A 51 2.01 -4.34 -10.36
C ALA A 51 2.72 -3.17 -9.65
N GLY A 52 3.71 -2.60 -10.31
CA GLY A 52 4.36 -1.34 -9.94
C GLY A 52 3.55 -0.11 -10.37
N GLY A 53 4.09 1.08 -10.13
CA GLY A 53 3.43 2.34 -10.53
C GLY A 53 2.18 2.73 -9.70
N ARG A 54 1.90 2.03 -8.61
CA ARG A 54 0.70 2.20 -7.76
C ARG A 54 0.45 3.64 -7.32
N GLY A 55 1.49 4.36 -6.89
CA GLY A 55 1.35 5.74 -6.40
C GLY A 55 0.84 6.73 -7.45
N LYS A 56 1.16 6.51 -8.73
CA LYS A 56 0.69 7.32 -9.87
C LYS A 56 -0.50 6.69 -10.60
N GLY A 57 -1.02 5.58 -10.09
CA GLY A 57 -2.17 4.90 -10.68
C GLY A 57 -3.47 5.67 -10.48
N LYS A 58 -4.50 5.28 -11.23
CA LYS A 58 -5.86 5.85 -11.16
C LYS A 58 -6.87 4.74 -10.93
N PHE A 59 -7.90 5.01 -10.14
CA PHE A 59 -9.01 4.07 -9.96
C PHE A 59 -10.04 4.29 -11.06
N LYS A 60 -10.58 3.21 -11.65
CA LYS A 60 -11.58 3.32 -12.72
C LYS A 60 -12.91 3.87 -12.23
N GLU A 61 -13.27 3.50 -11.01
CA GLU A 61 -14.56 3.74 -10.39
C GLU A 61 -14.65 5.11 -9.69
N LEU A 62 -13.50 5.79 -9.54
CA LEU A 62 -13.41 7.08 -8.87
C LEU A 62 -13.22 8.23 -9.86
N GLY A 63 -13.51 9.45 -9.41
CA GLY A 63 -13.34 10.66 -10.21
C GLY A 63 -11.88 10.93 -10.64
N PRO A 64 -11.67 11.82 -11.63
CA PRO A 64 -10.35 12.09 -12.21
C PRO A 64 -9.32 12.62 -11.21
N ASP A 65 -9.77 13.24 -10.12
CA ASP A 65 -8.94 13.82 -9.05
C ASP A 65 -8.64 12.83 -7.92
N ALA A 66 -9.11 11.58 -8.03
CA ALA A 66 -8.86 10.56 -7.02
C ALA A 66 -7.36 10.25 -6.90
N LYS A 67 -6.89 10.14 -5.65
CA LYS A 67 -5.49 9.81 -5.35
C LYS A 67 -5.17 8.36 -5.78
N GLY A 68 -3.92 8.09 -6.12
CA GLY A 68 -3.46 6.76 -6.51
C GLY A 68 -3.48 5.71 -5.38
N GLY A 69 -2.89 4.54 -5.66
CA GLY A 69 -2.88 3.38 -4.76
C GLY A 69 -1.87 3.44 -3.61
N VAL A 70 -1.24 4.59 -3.37
CA VAL A 70 -0.37 4.85 -2.21
C VAL A 70 -0.77 6.21 -1.65
N ARG A 71 -1.31 6.25 -0.44
CA ARG A 71 -1.87 7.47 0.17
C ARG A 71 -1.32 7.66 1.58
N LEU A 72 -0.90 8.89 1.88
CA LEU A 72 -0.58 9.33 3.23
C LEU A 72 -1.87 9.62 3.99
N ALA A 73 -1.90 9.26 5.26
CA ALA A 73 -3.01 9.53 6.18
C ALA A 73 -2.44 9.91 7.56
N LYS A 74 -3.01 10.93 8.21
CA LYS A 74 -2.61 11.38 9.55
C LYS A 74 -3.62 11.02 10.64
N THR A 75 -4.79 10.55 10.25
CA THR A 75 -5.89 10.21 11.16
C THR A 75 -6.53 8.89 10.75
N ALA A 76 -7.23 8.25 11.69
CA ALA A 76 -8.00 7.05 11.43
C ALA A 76 -9.08 7.27 10.34
N ASP A 77 -9.66 8.47 10.26
CA ASP A 77 -10.66 8.81 9.25
C ASP A 77 -10.05 8.95 7.86
N GLU A 78 -8.83 9.50 7.75
CA GLU A 78 -8.09 9.51 6.48
C GLU A 78 -7.71 8.10 6.04
N VAL A 79 -7.36 7.20 6.98
CA VAL A 79 -7.12 5.78 6.68
C VAL A 79 -8.41 5.11 6.20
N ARG A 80 -9.54 5.34 6.88
CA ARG A 80 -10.86 4.82 6.50
C ARG A 80 -11.26 5.26 5.10
N ALA A 81 -11.17 6.56 4.81
CA ALA A 81 -11.51 7.11 3.50
C ALA A 81 -10.62 6.54 2.40
N ALA A 82 -9.31 6.42 2.66
CA ALA A 82 -8.40 5.78 1.73
C ALA A 82 -8.75 4.29 1.50
N ALA A 83 -9.12 3.56 2.55
CA ALA A 83 -9.47 2.16 2.42
C ALA A 83 -10.77 1.94 1.65
N GLN A 84 -11.81 2.75 1.91
CA GLN A 84 -13.09 2.72 1.20
C GLN A 84 -12.93 2.99 -0.30
N ASP A 85 -12.10 3.97 -0.66
CA ASP A 85 -11.81 4.30 -2.05
C ASP A 85 -11.04 3.19 -2.77
N MET A 86 -10.20 2.44 -2.07
CA MET A 86 -9.32 1.45 -2.71
C MET A 86 -9.96 0.06 -2.79
N LEU A 87 -10.49 -0.47 -1.68
CA LEU A 87 -10.96 -1.85 -1.61
C LEU A 87 -12.14 -2.09 -2.55
N GLY A 88 -12.07 -3.17 -3.33
CA GLY A 88 -13.07 -3.54 -4.32
C GLY A 88 -12.98 -2.78 -5.65
N ASN A 89 -12.29 -1.62 -5.67
CA ASN A 89 -12.09 -0.83 -6.89
C ASN A 89 -10.86 -1.30 -7.69
N THR A 90 -10.81 -0.89 -8.95
CA THR A 90 -9.81 -1.30 -9.93
C THR A 90 -8.74 -0.24 -10.11
N LEU A 91 -7.52 -0.54 -9.65
CA LEU A 91 -6.36 0.33 -9.83
C LEU A 91 -5.69 0.08 -11.19
N VAL A 92 -5.68 1.11 -12.02
CA VAL A 92 -4.94 1.18 -13.29
C VAL A 92 -3.59 1.83 -13.04
N THR A 93 -2.54 1.17 -13.51
CA THR A 93 -1.16 1.66 -13.48
C THR A 93 -0.52 1.48 -14.87
N ILE A 94 0.65 2.07 -15.07
CA ILE A 94 1.43 1.87 -16.31
C ILE A 94 1.74 0.39 -16.59
N GLN A 95 1.79 -0.47 -15.57
CA GLN A 95 2.13 -1.90 -15.71
C GLN A 95 0.91 -2.82 -15.82
N THR A 96 -0.29 -2.35 -15.48
CA THR A 96 -1.51 -3.15 -15.61
C THR A 96 -2.19 -2.98 -16.96
N GLY A 97 -1.83 -1.93 -17.71
CA GLY A 97 -2.61 -1.45 -18.84
C GLY A 97 -4.02 -1.02 -18.44
N ASP A 98 -4.86 -0.76 -19.43
CA ASP A 98 -6.23 -0.26 -19.26
C ASP A 98 -7.15 -1.22 -18.50
N ALA A 99 -6.81 -2.51 -18.44
CA ALA A 99 -7.56 -3.51 -17.68
C ALA A 99 -7.51 -3.21 -16.17
N GLY A 100 -6.38 -2.72 -15.66
CA GLY A 100 -6.17 -2.51 -14.22
C GLY A 100 -6.13 -3.80 -13.41
N LYS A 101 -6.09 -3.66 -12.08
CA LYS A 101 -6.22 -4.77 -11.13
C LYS A 101 -7.11 -4.35 -9.96
N GLN A 102 -8.06 -5.21 -9.61
CA GLN A 102 -8.89 -5.00 -8.42
C GLN A 102 -8.04 -5.07 -7.15
N VAL A 103 -8.26 -4.12 -6.24
CA VAL A 103 -7.58 -4.08 -4.95
C VAL A 103 -8.43 -4.81 -3.93
N ASN A 104 -8.00 -6.02 -3.56
CA ASN A 104 -8.69 -6.87 -2.57
C ASN A 104 -7.98 -6.89 -1.21
N ARG A 105 -6.88 -6.15 -1.08
CA ARG A 105 -6.05 -6.08 0.12
C ARG A 105 -5.30 -4.77 0.16
N LEU A 106 -5.14 -4.24 1.36
CA LEU A 106 -4.33 -3.08 1.67
C LEU A 106 -3.16 -3.48 2.57
N TYR A 107 -2.15 -2.61 2.62
CA TYR A 107 -1.10 -2.63 3.61
C TYR A 107 -1.05 -1.24 4.26
N VAL A 108 -1.29 -1.19 5.57
CA VAL A 108 -1.21 0.04 6.37
C VAL A 108 0.10 -0.01 7.13
N THR A 109 0.95 0.99 6.93
CA THR A 109 2.33 0.99 7.46
C THR A 109 2.67 2.35 8.05
N ASP A 110 3.61 2.36 8.97
CA ASP A 110 4.11 3.57 9.60
C ASP A 110 4.70 4.54 8.57
N GLY A 111 4.47 5.82 8.79
CA GLY A 111 5.09 6.89 8.03
C GLY A 111 6.53 7.09 8.47
N VAL A 112 7.45 7.24 7.53
CA VAL A 112 8.86 7.48 7.82
C VAL A 112 9.36 8.70 7.04
N ASP A 113 10.25 9.46 7.66
CA ASP A 113 10.97 10.53 6.97
C ASP A 113 12.08 9.95 6.10
N ILE A 114 11.99 10.22 4.80
CA ILE A 114 12.92 9.66 3.80
C ILE A 114 13.91 10.75 3.40
N ALA A 115 15.13 10.68 3.93
CA ALA A 115 16.20 11.63 3.58
C ALA A 115 16.82 11.35 2.20
N LYS A 116 16.91 10.08 1.81
CA LYS A 116 17.47 9.61 0.53
C LYS A 116 16.75 8.35 0.07
N GLU A 117 16.58 8.21 -1.24
CA GLU A 117 16.02 7.02 -1.88
C GLU A 117 17.09 6.36 -2.75
N PHE A 118 17.21 5.04 -2.63
CA PHE A 118 18.13 4.23 -3.42
C PHE A 118 17.39 3.06 -4.05
N TYR A 119 17.86 2.63 -5.22
CA TYR A 119 17.40 1.40 -5.86
C TYR A 119 18.45 0.29 -5.66
N LEU A 120 18.01 -0.87 -5.17
CA LEU A 120 18.84 -2.06 -4.98
C LEU A 120 18.06 -3.31 -5.45
N ALA A 121 18.71 -4.17 -6.22
CA ALA A 121 18.16 -5.45 -6.66
C ALA A 121 19.24 -6.53 -6.63
N LEU A 122 18.85 -7.75 -6.23
CA LEU A 122 19.69 -8.95 -6.26
C LEU A 122 18.95 -10.02 -7.07
N LEU A 123 19.66 -10.65 -8.02
CA LEU A 123 19.12 -11.67 -8.90
C LEU A 123 20.07 -12.88 -8.90
N VAL A 124 19.49 -14.07 -8.99
CA VAL A 124 20.20 -15.33 -9.20
C VAL A 124 19.65 -15.97 -10.48
N ASN A 125 20.52 -16.61 -11.27
CA ASN A 125 20.16 -17.25 -12.53
C ASN A 125 19.60 -18.66 -12.31
#